data_AF-A0A7K3Y2D1-F1
#
_entry.id   AF-A0A7K3Y2D1-F1
#
_cell.length_a   1.000
_cell.length_b   1.000
_cell.length_c   1.000
_cell.angle_alpha   90.00
_cell.angle_beta   90.00
_cell.angle_gamma   90.00
#
_symmetry.space_group_name_H-M   'P 1'
#
loop_
_entity.id
_entity.type
_entity.pdbx_description
1 polymer ?
#
loop_
_entity_poly.entity_id
_entity_poly.type
_entity_poly.pdbx_seq_one_letter_code
_entity_poly.pdbx_strand_id
1 'polypeptide(L)'
;HLNLPNHFRPLSGAFLTGTFVLALATLSPDMAIVGFASLGTGYGFTQLALYNMLPVGVLLVLPFAKILTTSLTIGSGGSGGVFAPGLVIGGSAGGGLGALLHIALPGIVPLESVPVFIIVGMIAFFGAISHAPIAMMIMVTEMTGDFSLLVPAMGAVAVAVLLVGDNTLFREQVPDRSGSPAHRDEYMIEILRDIHVDDAMVPRDRIVTVSPGDAIRHVFHLIDTTLHTAFPVIDKEERLVGIVALDDIRDNRADGELLVKDAMSSRVFTVHHACTLHEALNLMVEHDIHHLPVVPVDDPGLLSGFLTRTDIMKAYVRRTSQSAGRRYNAGSVTLIEPGRAAGKDPDRKGTTDD
;
A
#
# COMPACT_ATOMS: atom_id res chain seq x y z
N HIS A 1 25.20 11.64 0.50
CA HIS A 1 25.06 11.34 -0.95
C HIS A 1 26.20 12.02 -1.70
N LEU A 2 27.11 11.26 -2.31
CA LEU A 2 28.15 11.82 -3.18
C LEU A 2 27.48 12.31 -4.46
N ASN A 3 27.71 13.58 -4.82
CA ASN A 3 27.10 14.22 -5.99
C ASN A 3 27.86 13.83 -7.27
N LEU A 4 27.89 12.52 -7.55
CA LEU A 4 28.50 11.97 -8.76
C LEU A 4 27.47 11.85 -9.89
N PRO A 5 27.86 12.08 -11.16
CA PRO A 5 27.00 11.82 -12.31
C PRO A 5 26.54 10.36 -12.37
N ASN A 6 25.37 10.10 -12.96
CA ASN A 6 24.70 8.79 -12.90
C ASN A 6 25.55 7.61 -13.43
N HIS A 7 26.45 7.84 -14.37
CA HIS A 7 27.36 6.81 -14.90
C HIS A 7 28.59 6.56 -14.02
N PHE A 8 29.05 7.55 -13.25
CA PHE A 8 30.20 7.40 -12.35
C PHE A 8 29.85 6.66 -11.06
N ARG A 9 28.57 6.63 -10.66
CA ARG A 9 28.16 5.93 -9.45
C ARG A 9 28.41 4.41 -9.59
N PRO A 10 27.86 3.69 -10.59
CA PRO A 10 28.13 2.25 -10.73
C PRO A 10 29.61 1.94 -10.97
N LEU A 11 30.31 2.81 -11.71
CA LEU A 11 31.76 2.69 -11.95
C LEU A 11 32.53 2.69 -10.62
N SER A 12 32.19 3.60 -9.70
CA SER A 12 32.84 3.68 -8.39
C SER A 12 32.58 2.44 -7.54
N GLY A 13 31.35 1.90 -7.54
CA GLY A 13 31.03 0.65 -6.85
C GLY A 13 31.80 -0.54 -7.41
N ALA A 14 31.87 -0.66 -8.74
CA ALA A 14 32.63 -1.71 -9.42
C ALA A 14 34.13 -1.61 -9.11
N PHE A 15 34.71 -0.40 -9.16
CA PHE A 15 36.12 -0.16 -8.84
C PHE A 15 36.44 -0.53 -7.38
N LEU A 16 35.62 -0.10 -6.42
CA LEU A 16 35.80 -0.43 -5.01
C LEU A 16 35.66 -1.93 -4.75
N THR A 17 34.70 -2.58 -5.40
CA THR A 17 34.48 -4.03 -5.30
C THR A 17 35.68 -4.80 -5.86
N GLY A 18 36.19 -4.41 -7.04
CA GLY A 18 37.38 -5.02 -7.64
C GLY A 18 38.62 -4.82 -6.76
N THR A 19 38.82 -3.60 -6.23
CA THR A 19 39.93 -3.29 -5.31
C THR A 19 39.86 -4.13 -4.05
N PHE A 20 38.67 -4.26 -3.45
CA PHE A 20 38.45 -5.07 -2.26
C PHE A 20 38.77 -6.55 -2.51
N VAL A 21 38.32 -7.11 -3.64
CA VAL A 21 38.57 -8.51 -4.01
C VAL A 21 40.06 -8.76 -4.25
N LEU A 22 40.74 -7.86 -4.96
CA LEU A 22 42.19 -7.94 -5.17
C LEU A 22 42.95 -7.85 -3.85
N ALA A 23 42.55 -6.97 -2.95
CA ALA A 23 43.15 -6.87 -1.62
C ALA A 23 43.02 -8.18 -0.84
N LEU A 24 41.82 -8.79 -0.81
CA LEU A 24 41.62 -10.10 -0.18
C LEU A 24 42.51 -11.19 -0.79
N ALA A 25 42.63 -11.23 -2.13
CA ALA A 25 43.45 -12.22 -2.81
C ALA A 25 44.94 -12.14 -2.47
N THR A 26 45.44 -10.98 -2.05
CA THR A 26 46.84 -10.82 -1.61
C THR A 26 47.11 -11.31 -0.18
N LEU A 27 46.08 -11.51 0.64
CA LEU A 27 46.24 -11.89 2.05
C LEU A 27 46.50 -13.39 2.22
N SER A 28 45.69 -14.24 1.60
CA SER A 28 45.83 -15.70 1.62
C SER A 28 44.99 -16.36 0.53
N PRO A 29 45.26 -17.63 0.18
CA PRO A 29 44.41 -18.39 -0.75
C PRO A 29 42.94 -18.46 -0.32
N ASP A 30 42.67 -18.65 0.98
CA ASP A 30 41.31 -18.68 1.53
C ASP A 30 40.61 -17.32 1.37
N MET A 31 41.33 -16.22 1.60
CA MET A 31 40.77 -14.87 1.37
C MET A 31 40.56 -14.58 -0.12
N ALA A 32 41.38 -15.15 -1.02
CA ALA A 32 41.10 -15.11 -2.45
C ALA A 32 39.78 -15.81 -2.79
N ILE A 33 39.51 -16.98 -2.19
CA ILE A 33 38.23 -17.69 -2.33
C ILE A 33 37.07 -16.81 -1.84
N VAL A 34 37.20 -16.17 -0.67
CA VAL A 34 36.20 -15.21 -0.15
C VAL A 34 35.95 -14.08 -1.16
N GLY A 35 37.02 -13.50 -1.71
CA GLY A 35 36.94 -12.46 -2.73
C GLY A 35 36.14 -12.93 -3.95
N PHE A 36 36.50 -14.07 -4.54
CA PHE A 36 35.77 -14.61 -5.70
C PHE A 36 34.33 -14.99 -5.38
N ALA A 37 34.06 -15.59 -4.21
CA ALA A 37 32.72 -15.95 -3.77
C ALA A 37 31.82 -14.75 -3.49
N SER A 38 32.42 -13.62 -3.10
CA SER A 38 31.71 -12.36 -2.89
C SER A 38 31.22 -11.71 -4.20
N LEU A 39 31.79 -12.08 -5.36
CA LEU A 39 31.37 -11.60 -6.68
C LEU A 39 30.14 -12.37 -7.21
N GLY A 40 29.43 -11.76 -8.17
CA GLY A 40 28.29 -12.37 -8.87
C GLY A 40 27.18 -12.86 -7.92
N THR A 41 26.50 -13.94 -8.32
CA THR A 41 25.43 -14.55 -7.50
C THR A 41 25.98 -15.34 -6.31
N GLY A 42 27.13 -16.00 -6.48
CA GLY A 42 27.78 -16.84 -5.45
C GLY A 42 27.24 -18.26 -5.33
N TYR A 43 26.26 -18.68 -6.16
CA TYR A 43 25.65 -20.02 -6.06
C TYR A 43 26.64 -21.18 -6.22
N GLY A 44 27.63 -21.04 -7.10
CA GLY A 44 28.67 -22.06 -7.24
C GLY A 44 29.43 -22.30 -5.94
N PHE A 45 29.71 -21.24 -5.16
CA PHE A 45 30.36 -21.37 -3.86
C PHE A 45 29.42 -21.90 -2.79
N THR A 46 28.14 -21.53 -2.82
CA THR A 46 27.14 -22.18 -1.95
C THR A 46 27.08 -23.69 -2.19
N GLN A 47 27.15 -24.12 -3.45
CA GLN A 47 27.17 -25.54 -3.80
C GLN A 47 28.46 -26.23 -3.31
N LEU A 48 29.63 -25.59 -3.47
CA LEU A 48 30.88 -26.09 -2.88
C LEU A 48 30.80 -26.20 -1.35
N ALA A 49 30.13 -25.25 -0.69
CA ALA A 49 29.89 -25.30 0.75
C ALA A 49 29.02 -26.51 1.12
N LEU A 50 27.95 -26.78 0.37
CA LEU A 50 27.08 -27.95 0.56
C LEU A 50 27.81 -29.28 0.35
N TYR A 51 28.87 -29.30 -0.46
CA TYR A 51 29.76 -30.46 -0.61
C TYR A 51 30.91 -30.50 0.41
N ASN A 52 30.90 -29.64 1.44
CA ASN A 52 31.99 -29.51 2.41
C ASN A 52 33.36 -29.22 1.77
N MET A 53 33.39 -28.56 0.60
CA MET A 53 34.62 -28.24 -0.15
C MET A 53 35.17 -26.85 0.16
N LEU A 54 34.50 -26.06 1.01
CA LEU A 54 35.00 -24.76 1.45
C LEU A 54 35.62 -24.82 2.85
N PRO A 55 36.79 -24.18 3.05
CA PRO A 55 37.37 -24.05 4.39
C PRO A 55 36.45 -23.30 5.36
N VAL A 56 36.52 -23.66 6.65
CA VAL A 56 35.72 -22.98 7.70
C VAL A 56 35.99 -21.47 7.75
N GLY A 57 37.24 -21.04 7.54
CA GLY A 57 37.60 -19.62 7.49
C GLY A 57 36.89 -18.86 6.38
N VAL A 58 36.67 -19.49 5.23
CA VAL A 58 35.89 -18.91 4.12
C VAL A 58 34.44 -18.73 4.54
N LEU A 59 33.81 -19.75 5.14
CA LEU A 59 32.42 -19.68 5.58
C LEU A 59 32.17 -18.59 6.62
N LEU A 60 33.15 -18.35 7.52
CA LEU A 60 33.04 -17.33 8.55
C LEU A 60 33.19 -15.90 8.01
N VAL A 61 34.04 -15.69 7.00
CA VAL A 61 34.34 -14.34 6.47
C VAL A 61 33.44 -13.95 5.29
N LEU A 62 33.00 -14.93 4.49
CA LEU A 62 32.19 -14.71 3.29
C LEU A 62 30.90 -13.91 3.51
N PRO A 63 30.11 -14.10 4.60
CA PRO A 63 28.94 -13.27 4.87
C PRO A 63 29.25 -11.77 4.84
N PHE A 64 30.33 -11.36 5.50
CA PHE A 64 30.72 -9.95 5.61
C PHE A 64 31.22 -9.40 4.27
N ALA A 65 32.05 -10.18 3.56
CA ALA A 65 32.51 -9.81 2.23
C ALA A 65 31.34 -9.65 1.26
N LYS A 66 30.36 -10.57 1.30
CA LYS A 66 29.18 -10.53 0.43
C LYS A 66 28.25 -9.36 0.74
N ILE A 67 28.06 -9.01 2.02
CA ILE A 67 27.33 -7.81 2.44
C ILE A 67 28.01 -6.57 1.85
N LEU A 68 29.34 -6.46 1.97
CA LEU A 68 30.09 -5.32 1.47
C LEU A 68 29.98 -5.20 -0.06
N THR A 69 30.28 -6.26 -0.81
CA THR A 69 30.26 -6.21 -2.29
C THR A 69 28.86 -5.99 -2.84
N THR A 70 27.83 -6.56 -2.22
CA THR A 70 26.42 -6.35 -2.61
C THR A 70 26.01 -4.90 -2.34
N SER A 71 26.41 -4.35 -1.19
CA SER A 71 26.14 -2.95 -0.83
C SER A 71 26.84 -1.97 -1.76
N LEU A 72 28.09 -2.23 -2.13
CA LEU A 72 28.82 -1.41 -3.11
C LEU A 72 28.20 -1.51 -4.51
N THR A 73 27.71 -2.68 -4.91
CA THR A 73 27.10 -2.87 -6.23
C THR A 73 25.74 -2.17 -6.32
N ILE A 74 24.79 -2.52 -5.44
CA ILE A 74 23.43 -1.98 -5.49
C ILE A 74 23.39 -0.52 -5.01
N GLY A 75 24.11 -0.20 -3.93
CA GLY A 75 24.13 1.15 -3.34
C GLY A 75 24.78 2.20 -4.24
N SER A 76 25.62 1.78 -5.19
CA SER A 76 26.19 2.67 -6.22
C SER A 76 25.32 2.81 -7.48
N GLY A 77 24.14 2.16 -7.53
CA GLY A 77 23.24 2.18 -8.67
C GLY A 77 23.55 1.12 -9.74
N GLY A 78 24.36 0.12 -9.43
CA GLY A 78 24.51 -1.06 -10.27
C GLY A 78 23.24 -1.93 -10.28
N SER A 79 23.02 -2.64 -11.39
CA SER A 79 21.90 -3.59 -11.50
C SER A 79 22.23 -4.88 -10.74
N GLY A 80 21.36 -5.29 -9.82
CA GLY A 80 21.51 -6.51 -9.05
C GLY A 80 20.33 -6.79 -8.14
N GLY A 81 20.10 -8.07 -7.84
CA GLY A 81 19.12 -8.51 -6.87
C GLY A 81 19.75 -8.84 -5.52
N VAL A 82 18.97 -8.76 -4.45
CA VAL A 82 19.40 -9.09 -3.09
C VAL A 82 19.14 -10.57 -2.71
N PHE A 83 18.40 -11.29 -3.54
CA PHE A 83 17.99 -12.68 -3.31
C PHE A 83 19.19 -13.65 -3.23
N ALA A 84 19.95 -13.78 -4.32
CA ALA A 84 21.09 -14.70 -4.37
C ALA A 84 22.18 -14.37 -3.32
N PRO A 85 22.59 -13.10 -3.14
CA PRO A 85 23.50 -12.74 -2.06
C PRO A 85 22.96 -13.10 -0.68
N GLY A 86 21.66 -12.92 -0.43
CA GLY A 86 21.02 -13.28 0.84
C GLY A 86 21.12 -14.76 1.16
N LEU A 87 20.93 -15.63 0.16
CA LEU A 87 21.15 -17.06 0.33
C LEU A 87 22.63 -17.40 0.61
N VAL A 88 23.57 -16.77 -0.08
CA VAL A 88 25.01 -16.99 0.17
C VAL A 88 25.40 -16.54 1.59
N ILE A 89 24.91 -15.38 2.03
CA ILE A 89 25.18 -14.83 3.36
C ILE A 89 24.63 -15.78 4.44
N GLY A 90 23.34 -16.14 4.34
CA GLY A 90 22.70 -17.05 5.28
C GLY A 90 23.34 -18.42 5.30
N GLY A 91 23.60 -18.98 4.11
CA GLY A 91 24.20 -20.31 3.97
C GLY A 91 25.63 -20.37 4.51
N SER A 92 26.45 -19.35 4.25
CA SER A 92 27.82 -19.30 4.76
C SER A 92 27.86 -19.08 6.27
N ALA A 93 26.96 -18.24 6.81
CA ALA A 93 26.83 -18.05 8.26
C ALA A 93 26.38 -19.34 8.97
N GLY A 94 25.37 -20.03 8.42
CA GLY A 94 24.91 -21.32 8.92
C GLY A 94 25.99 -22.40 8.82
N GLY A 95 26.63 -22.54 7.65
CA GLY A 95 27.75 -23.46 7.45
C GLY A 95 28.94 -23.18 8.36
N GLY A 96 29.26 -21.91 8.60
CA GLY A 96 30.30 -21.50 9.55
C GLY A 96 29.96 -21.96 10.98
N LEU A 97 28.72 -21.77 11.41
CA LEU A 97 28.24 -22.29 12.70
C LEU A 97 28.32 -23.81 12.76
N GLY A 98 27.83 -24.52 11.74
CA GLY A 98 27.87 -25.98 11.67
C GLY A 98 29.30 -26.53 11.71
N ALA A 99 30.22 -25.91 10.98
CA ALA A 99 31.63 -26.28 10.99
C ALA A 99 32.30 -26.03 12.35
N LEU A 100 32.00 -24.92 13.03
CA LEU A 100 32.48 -24.67 14.38
C LEU A 100 31.93 -25.70 15.39
N LEU A 101 30.66 -26.06 15.27
CA LEU A 101 30.04 -27.10 16.10
C LEU A 101 30.64 -28.48 15.83
N HIS A 102 30.97 -28.80 14.58
CA HIS A 102 31.69 -30.02 14.24
C HIS A 102 33.07 -30.08 14.89
N ILE A 103 33.83 -28.97 14.85
CA ILE A 103 35.15 -28.88 15.48
C ILE A 103 35.03 -29.05 17.01
N ALA A 104 34.02 -28.42 17.63
CA ALA A 104 33.85 -28.44 19.07
C ALA A 104 33.25 -29.76 19.60
N LEU A 105 32.30 -30.35 18.87
CA LEU A 105 31.47 -31.48 19.28
C LEU A 105 31.28 -32.49 18.14
N PRO A 106 32.37 -33.11 17.63
CA PRO A 106 32.33 -33.96 16.44
C PRO A 106 31.43 -35.21 16.60
N GLY A 107 31.20 -35.66 17.84
CA GLY A 107 30.30 -36.79 18.11
C GLY A 107 28.81 -36.45 18.04
N ILE A 108 28.44 -35.16 18.11
CA ILE A 108 27.05 -34.68 18.01
C ILE A 108 26.79 -34.10 16.62
N VAL A 109 27.76 -33.40 16.06
CA VAL A 109 27.70 -32.78 14.73
C VAL A 109 28.80 -33.41 13.87
N PRO A 110 28.52 -34.55 13.20
CA PRO A 110 29.43 -35.12 12.22
C PRO A 110 29.61 -34.20 11.01
N LEU A 111 30.71 -34.36 10.28
CA LEU A 111 31.02 -33.50 9.12
C LEU A 111 29.94 -33.57 8.04
N GLU A 112 29.35 -34.76 7.84
CA GLU A 112 28.22 -34.98 6.92
C GLU A 112 26.95 -34.19 7.27
N SER A 113 26.83 -33.67 8.50
CA SER A 113 25.68 -32.88 8.93
C SER A 113 25.85 -31.37 8.72
N VAL A 114 27.07 -30.88 8.44
CA VAL A 114 27.35 -29.45 8.22
C VAL A 114 26.50 -28.84 7.08
N PRO A 115 26.25 -29.53 5.94
CA PRO A 115 25.38 -29.00 4.88
C PRO A 115 23.95 -28.67 5.34
N VAL A 116 23.43 -29.36 6.36
CA VAL A 116 22.10 -29.05 6.93
C VAL A 116 22.07 -27.63 7.51
N PHE A 117 23.15 -27.21 8.18
CA PHE A 117 23.25 -25.86 8.74
C PHE A 117 23.31 -24.78 7.66
N ILE A 118 23.91 -25.09 6.51
CA ILE A 118 23.93 -24.18 5.35
C ILE A 118 22.49 -23.96 4.86
N ILE A 119 21.74 -25.04 4.64
CA ILE A 119 20.36 -24.98 4.15
C ILE A 119 19.46 -24.23 5.15
N VAL A 120 19.55 -24.57 6.44
CA VAL A 120 18.78 -23.89 7.49
C VAL A 120 19.19 -22.42 7.59
N GLY A 121 20.48 -22.10 7.44
CA GLY A 121 20.98 -20.72 7.41
C GLY A 121 20.45 -19.90 6.23
N MET A 122 20.39 -20.49 5.03
CA MET A 122 19.78 -19.88 3.84
C MET A 122 18.32 -19.49 4.09
N ILE A 123 17.53 -20.44 4.62
CA ILE A 123 16.11 -20.26 4.91
C ILE A 123 15.91 -19.22 6.02
N ALA A 124 16.61 -19.38 7.15
CA ALA A 124 16.40 -18.55 8.33
C ALA A 124 16.78 -17.09 8.06
N PHE A 125 17.94 -16.84 7.43
CA PHE A 125 18.41 -15.49 7.15
C PHE A 125 17.51 -14.77 6.15
N PHE A 126 17.32 -15.36 4.96
CA PHE A 126 16.59 -14.67 3.91
C PHE A 126 15.08 -14.70 4.15
N GLY A 127 14.52 -15.80 4.68
CA GLY A 127 13.10 -15.91 5.03
C GLY A 127 12.66 -14.90 6.08
N ALA A 128 13.53 -14.60 7.05
CA ALA A 128 13.25 -13.56 8.05
C ALA A 128 13.33 -12.15 7.47
N ILE A 129 14.47 -11.77 6.87
CA ILE A 129 14.67 -10.38 6.40
C ILE A 129 13.80 -9.99 5.19
N SER A 130 13.28 -10.98 4.45
CA SER A 130 12.32 -10.77 3.35
C SER A 130 10.86 -10.80 3.80
N HIS A 131 10.58 -11.14 5.06
CA HIS A 131 9.23 -11.45 5.56
C HIS A 131 8.49 -12.49 4.71
N ALA A 132 9.21 -13.45 4.13
CA ALA A 132 8.66 -14.51 3.29
C ALA A 132 9.09 -15.92 3.76
N PRO A 133 8.87 -16.29 5.04
CA PRO A 133 9.42 -17.52 5.62
C PRO A 133 8.93 -18.79 4.91
N ILE A 134 7.64 -18.87 4.56
CA ILE A 134 7.05 -20.05 3.89
C ILE A 134 7.62 -20.22 2.48
N ALA A 135 7.66 -19.13 1.71
CA ALA A 135 8.20 -19.16 0.35
C ALA A 135 9.68 -19.56 0.34
N MET A 136 10.47 -19.08 1.32
CA MET A 136 11.89 -19.44 1.42
C MET A 136 12.12 -20.87 1.86
N MET A 137 11.30 -21.40 2.76
CA MET A 137 11.35 -22.81 3.11
C MET A 137 11.13 -23.69 1.87
N ILE A 138 10.03 -23.46 1.14
CA ILE A 138 9.70 -24.24 -0.06
C ILE A 138 10.82 -24.13 -1.09
N MET A 139 11.19 -22.90 -1.47
CA MET A 139 12.16 -22.67 -2.53
C MET A 139 13.52 -23.30 -2.23
N VAL A 140 14.06 -23.12 -1.03
CA VAL A 140 15.37 -23.69 -0.70
C VAL A 140 15.29 -25.21 -0.65
N THR A 141 14.23 -25.80 -0.07
CA THR A 141 14.09 -27.27 -0.03
C THR A 141 13.90 -27.89 -1.42
N GLU A 142 13.21 -27.21 -2.34
CA GLU A 142 13.11 -27.64 -3.74
C GLU A 142 14.45 -27.56 -4.45
N MET A 143 15.22 -26.48 -4.24
CA MET A 143 16.55 -26.32 -4.82
C MET A 143 17.55 -27.36 -4.30
N THR A 144 17.43 -27.79 -3.04
CA THR A 144 18.33 -28.76 -2.41
C THR A 144 17.86 -30.21 -2.56
N GLY A 145 16.58 -30.42 -2.89
CA GLY A 145 15.97 -31.74 -3.07
C GLY A 145 15.73 -32.52 -1.78
N ASP A 146 15.75 -31.85 -0.62
CA ASP A 146 15.59 -32.49 0.69
C ASP A 146 14.52 -31.79 1.53
N PHE A 147 13.35 -32.43 1.62
CA PHE A 147 12.20 -31.95 2.38
C PHE A 147 12.25 -32.33 3.87
N SER A 148 13.17 -33.20 4.28
CA SER A 148 13.30 -33.59 5.70
C SER A 148 13.70 -32.42 6.59
N LEU A 149 14.32 -31.39 5.98
CA LEU A 149 14.82 -30.19 6.65
C LEU A 149 13.74 -29.12 6.89
N LEU A 150 12.51 -29.32 6.42
CA LEU A 150 11.42 -28.35 6.60
C LEU A 150 11.14 -28.07 8.08
N VAL A 151 10.98 -29.10 8.90
CA VAL A 151 10.64 -28.95 10.33
C VAL A 151 11.72 -28.19 11.11
N PRO A 152 13.01 -28.55 11.06
CA PRO A 152 14.04 -27.75 11.76
C PRO A 152 14.18 -26.33 11.18
N ALA A 153 14.01 -26.16 9.86
CA ALA A 153 14.03 -24.84 9.24
C ALA A 153 12.87 -23.94 9.69
N MET A 154 11.68 -24.49 9.92
CA MET A 154 10.52 -23.77 10.48
C MET A 154 10.84 -23.15 11.85
N GLY A 155 11.48 -23.91 12.73
CA GLY A 155 11.90 -23.41 14.05
C GLY A 155 12.93 -22.28 13.93
N ALA A 156 13.96 -22.49 13.11
CA ALA A 156 15.01 -21.49 12.91
C ALA A 156 14.49 -20.18 12.28
N VAL A 157 13.66 -20.28 11.24
CA VAL A 157 13.10 -19.10 10.57
C VAL A 157 12.06 -18.39 11.45
N ALA A 158 11.29 -19.11 12.27
CA ALA A 158 10.36 -18.48 13.20
C ALA A 158 11.10 -17.62 14.25
N VAL A 159 12.17 -18.17 14.83
CA VAL A 159 13.03 -17.39 15.75
C VAL A 159 13.66 -16.21 15.04
N ALA A 160 14.17 -16.40 13.82
CA ALA A 160 14.78 -15.31 13.05
C ALA A 160 13.78 -14.19 12.72
N VAL A 161 12.55 -14.51 12.31
CA VAL A 161 11.48 -13.54 12.06
C VAL A 161 11.16 -12.72 13.32
N LEU A 162 11.07 -13.37 14.48
CA LEU A 162 10.83 -12.68 15.76
C LEU A 162 11.96 -11.72 16.14
N LEU A 163 13.21 -12.10 15.87
CA LEU A 163 14.38 -11.27 16.15
C LEU A 163 14.52 -10.08 15.19
N VAL A 164 14.14 -10.28 13.92
CA VAL A 164 14.19 -9.23 12.89
C VAL A 164 13.12 -8.15 13.13
N GLY A 165 11.94 -8.53 13.64
CA GLY A 165 10.83 -7.60 13.87
C GLY A 165 10.32 -7.04 12.54
N ASP A 166 10.06 -5.73 12.47
CA ASP A 166 9.52 -5.06 11.26
C ASP A 166 10.59 -4.63 10.26
N ASN A 167 11.85 -5.05 10.45
CA ASN A 167 12.95 -4.67 9.55
C ASN A 167 12.94 -5.54 8.30
N THR A 168 12.87 -4.90 7.13
CA THR A 168 12.91 -5.59 5.84
C THR A 168 14.10 -5.16 4.99
N LEU A 169 14.59 -6.10 4.17
CA LEU A 169 15.58 -5.83 3.13
C LEU A 169 14.99 -5.00 1.97
N PHE A 170 13.67 -5.02 1.80
CA PHE A 170 12.98 -4.36 0.70
C PHE A 170 12.44 -3.00 1.14
N ARG A 171 13.12 -1.93 0.72
CA ARG A 171 12.74 -0.55 1.09
C ARG A 171 11.34 -0.14 0.62
N GLU A 172 10.86 -0.73 -0.48
CA GLU A 172 9.54 -0.47 -1.05
C GLU A 172 8.45 -1.41 -0.52
N GLN A 173 8.79 -2.33 0.38
CA GLN A 173 7.81 -3.21 0.99
C GLN A 173 6.97 -2.43 1.99
N VAL A 174 5.69 -2.29 1.66
CA VAL A 174 4.70 -1.62 2.51
C VAL A 174 4.17 -2.58 3.59
N PRO A 175 3.75 -2.08 4.77
CA PRO A 175 3.30 -2.92 5.88
C PRO A 175 2.05 -3.75 5.56
N ASP A 176 1.14 -3.16 4.79
CA ASP A 176 -0.10 -3.79 4.38
C ASP A 176 -0.48 -3.36 2.96
N ARG A 177 -1.48 -4.05 2.41
CA ARG A 177 -1.97 -3.84 1.04
C ARG A 177 -2.47 -2.41 0.81
N SER A 178 -2.89 -1.67 1.86
CA SER A 178 -3.40 -0.29 1.77
C SER A 178 -2.31 0.74 1.54
N GLY A 179 -1.09 0.45 2.01
CA GLY A 179 0.08 1.25 1.69
C GLY A 179 0.52 1.13 0.23
N SER A 180 0.06 0.10 -0.49
CA SER A 180 0.53 -0.20 -1.85
C SER A 180 -0.15 0.71 -2.88
N PRO A 181 0.63 1.46 -3.68
CA PRO A 181 0.09 2.22 -4.81
C PRO A 181 -0.69 1.36 -5.80
N ALA A 182 -0.32 0.08 -5.93
CA ALA A 182 -0.95 -0.85 -6.86
C ALA A 182 -2.37 -1.26 -6.47
N HIS A 183 -2.80 -1.04 -5.22
CA HIS A 183 -4.11 -1.46 -4.72
C HIS A 183 -5.01 -0.27 -4.34
N ARG A 184 -4.61 0.98 -4.62
CA ARG A 184 -5.32 2.20 -4.18
C ARG A 184 -6.80 2.23 -4.57
N ASP A 185 -7.13 1.75 -5.77
CA ASP A 185 -8.50 1.78 -6.28
C ASP A 185 -9.41 0.73 -5.61
N GLU A 186 -8.83 -0.34 -5.05
CA GLU A 186 -9.57 -1.36 -4.29
C GLU A 186 -10.09 -0.78 -2.96
N TYR A 187 -9.30 0.08 -2.30
CA TYR A 187 -9.63 0.64 -0.98
C TYR A 187 -10.79 1.64 -0.99
N MET A 188 -10.97 2.42 -2.06
CA MET A 188 -12.11 3.33 -2.13
C MET A 188 -13.44 2.57 -2.15
N ILE A 189 -13.48 1.47 -2.90
CA ILE A 189 -14.66 0.61 -3.00
C ILE A 189 -14.90 -0.12 -1.68
N GLU A 190 -13.87 -0.68 -1.06
CA GLU A 190 -14.00 -1.37 0.24
C GLU A 190 -14.50 -0.42 1.34
N ILE A 191 -13.95 0.78 1.45
CA ILE A 191 -14.36 1.74 2.48
C ILE A 191 -15.83 2.16 2.33
N LEU A 192 -16.30 2.38 1.10
CA LEU A 192 -17.71 2.74 0.86
C LEU A 192 -18.66 1.55 1.02
N ARG A 193 -18.18 0.31 0.87
CA ARG A 193 -18.95 -0.91 1.17
C ARG A 193 -19.12 -1.14 2.67
N ASP A 194 -18.19 -0.66 3.49
CA ASP A 194 -18.24 -0.81 4.95
C ASP A 194 -19.15 0.21 5.65
N ILE A 195 -19.49 1.32 4.98
CA ILE A 195 -20.33 2.39 5.55
C ILE A 195 -21.76 2.23 5.03
N HIS A 196 -22.73 2.23 5.94
CA HIS A 196 -24.14 2.13 5.58
C HIS A 196 -24.75 3.52 5.36
N VAL A 197 -25.83 3.58 4.60
CA VAL A 197 -26.59 4.83 4.35
C VAL A 197 -27.02 5.48 5.66
N ASP A 198 -27.44 4.68 6.65
CA ASP A 198 -27.86 5.14 7.98
C ASP A 198 -26.78 5.95 8.71
N ASP A 199 -25.50 5.63 8.50
CA ASP A 199 -24.37 6.30 9.16
C ASP A 199 -24.05 7.69 8.58
N ALA A 200 -24.55 7.98 7.37
CA ALA A 200 -24.17 9.18 6.62
C ALA A 200 -25.35 10.06 6.22
N MET A 201 -26.58 9.53 6.16
CA MET A 201 -27.75 10.28 5.72
C MET A 201 -28.13 11.42 6.66
N VAL A 202 -28.85 12.41 6.12
CA VAL A 202 -29.59 13.40 6.91
C VAL A 202 -30.90 12.76 7.40
N PRO A 203 -31.16 12.71 8.72
CA PRO A 203 -32.37 12.10 9.27
C PRO A 203 -33.62 12.95 9.02
N ARG A 204 -34.80 12.31 9.00
CA ARG A 204 -36.10 12.91 8.66
C ARG A 204 -36.44 14.23 9.34
N ASP A 205 -36.05 14.40 10.60
CA ASP A 205 -36.32 15.59 11.42
C ASP A 205 -35.59 16.84 10.93
N ARG A 206 -34.58 16.69 10.05
CA ARG A 206 -33.73 17.79 9.56
C ARG A 206 -33.87 18.04 8.06
N ILE A 207 -34.76 17.31 7.40
CA ILE A 207 -34.97 17.45 5.96
C ILE A 207 -35.98 18.57 5.70
N VAL A 208 -35.62 19.49 4.81
CA VAL A 208 -36.55 20.46 4.25
C VAL A 208 -37.28 19.80 3.08
N THR A 209 -38.62 19.81 3.12
CA THR A 209 -39.49 19.21 2.09
C THR A 209 -40.42 20.26 1.51
N VAL A 210 -40.94 20.00 0.32
CA VAL A 210 -41.94 20.85 -0.35
C VAL A 210 -43.21 20.04 -0.65
N SER A 211 -44.32 20.71 -0.91
CA SER A 211 -45.58 20.07 -1.28
C SER A 211 -45.86 20.17 -2.80
N PRO A 212 -46.63 19.23 -3.39
CA PRO A 212 -46.96 19.26 -4.82
C PRO A 212 -47.68 20.54 -5.27
N GLY A 213 -48.40 21.19 -4.34
CA GLY A 213 -49.13 22.43 -4.57
C GLY A 213 -48.31 23.70 -4.35
N ASP A 214 -47.05 23.60 -3.92
CA ASP A 214 -46.18 24.76 -3.79
C ASP A 214 -45.83 25.31 -5.17
N ALA A 215 -45.61 26.61 -5.25
CA ALA A 215 -45.12 27.26 -6.46
C ALA A 215 -43.59 27.16 -6.55
N ILE A 216 -43.03 27.05 -7.76
CA ILE A 216 -41.58 26.96 -7.98
C ILE A 216 -40.82 28.16 -7.39
N ARG A 217 -41.44 29.36 -7.34
CA ARG A 217 -40.85 30.51 -6.63
C ARG A 217 -40.49 30.21 -5.16
N HIS A 218 -41.27 29.37 -4.49
CA HIS A 218 -41.01 28.96 -3.11
C HIS A 218 -39.77 28.06 -3.05
N VAL A 219 -39.63 27.14 -4.01
CA VAL A 219 -38.45 26.29 -4.13
C VAL A 219 -37.20 27.14 -4.36
N PHE A 220 -37.22 28.12 -5.26
CA PHE A 220 -36.09 29.04 -5.43
C PHE A 220 -35.75 29.82 -4.16
N HIS A 221 -36.76 30.27 -3.40
CA HIS A 221 -36.53 30.91 -2.11
C HIS A 221 -35.85 29.96 -1.10
N LEU A 222 -36.24 28.68 -1.08
CA LEU A 222 -35.58 27.66 -0.26
C LEU A 222 -34.14 27.41 -0.70
N ILE A 223 -33.87 27.35 -2.01
CA ILE A 223 -32.50 27.23 -2.55
C ILE A 223 -31.64 28.41 -2.08
N ASP A 224 -32.13 29.64 -2.19
CA ASP A 224 -31.38 30.83 -1.82
C ASP A 224 -31.12 30.92 -0.29
N THR A 225 -32.04 30.41 0.53
CA THR A 225 -31.94 30.48 1.99
C THR A 225 -31.20 29.29 2.62
N THR A 226 -31.33 28.09 2.06
CA THR A 226 -30.75 26.86 2.61
C THR A 226 -29.52 26.37 1.85
N LEU A 227 -29.30 26.88 0.63
CA LEU A 227 -28.28 26.42 -0.33
C LEU A 227 -28.43 24.95 -0.74
N HIS A 228 -29.56 24.31 -0.44
CA HIS A 228 -29.87 22.97 -0.94
C HIS A 228 -30.28 23.03 -2.41
N THR A 229 -29.87 22.03 -3.19
CA THR A 229 -30.13 21.98 -4.64
C THR A 229 -31.18 20.94 -5.02
N ALA A 230 -31.77 20.23 -4.06
CA ALA A 230 -32.94 19.40 -4.29
C ALA A 230 -33.75 19.21 -3.01
N PHE A 231 -35.06 18.98 -3.17
CA PHE A 231 -36.01 18.81 -2.07
C PHE A 231 -36.95 17.63 -2.35
N PRO A 232 -37.16 16.72 -1.38
CA PRO A 232 -38.24 15.75 -1.47
C PRO A 232 -39.60 16.43 -1.50
N VAL A 233 -40.51 15.90 -2.33
CA VAL A 233 -41.89 16.35 -2.42
C VAL A 233 -42.79 15.42 -1.63
N ILE A 234 -43.50 15.97 -0.64
CA ILE A 234 -44.37 15.24 0.29
C ILE A 234 -45.81 15.72 0.13
N ASP A 235 -46.74 14.79 -0.02
CA ASP A 235 -48.18 15.10 -0.12
C ASP A 235 -48.83 15.36 1.26
N LYS A 236 -50.16 15.51 1.28
CA LYS A 236 -50.91 15.83 2.51
C LYS A 236 -51.01 14.64 3.46
N GLU A 237 -50.80 13.43 2.93
CA GLU A 237 -50.84 12.15 3.63
C GLU A 237 -49.44 11.76 4.15
N GLU A 238 -48.47 12.69 4.14
CA GLU A 238 -47.06 12.51 4.50
C GLU A 238 -46.31 11.47 3.64
N ARG A 239 -46.73 11.28 2.39
CA ARG A 239 -46.11 10.34 1.45
C ARG A 239 -45.12 11.05 0.54
N LEU A 240 -44.00 10.38 0.28
CA LEU A 240 -43.03 10.75 -0.76
C LEU A 240 -43.64 10.52 -2.13
N VAL A 241 -43.86 11.62 -2.87
CA VAL A 241 -44.49 11.60 -4.20
C VAL A 241 -43.58 12.11 -5.32
N GLY A 242 -42.42 12.64 -4.98
CA GLY A 242 -41.46 13.14 -5.96
C GLY A 242 -40.19 13.72 -5.35
N ILE A 243 -39.32 14.20 -6.23
CA ILE A 243 -38.17 15.05 -5.89
C ILE A 243 -38.15 16.22 -6.88
N VAL A 244 -37.81 17.41 -6.39
CA VAL A 244 -37.57 18.58 -7.23
C VAL A 244 -36.13 19.04 -7.03
N ALA A 245 -35.33 18.95 -8.08
CA ALA A 245 -33.96 19.43 -8.10
C ALA A 245 -33.86 20.80 -8.81
N LEU A 246 -32.81 21.54 -8.51
CA LEU A 246 -32.50 22.81 -9.17
C LEU A 246 -32.45 22.65 -10.69
N ASP A 247 -31.87 21.54 -11.18
CA ASP A 247 -31.79 21.27 -12.61
C ASP A 247 -33.16 21.04 -13.27
N ASP A 248 -34.17 20.57 -12.53
CA ASP A 248 -35.54 20.38 -13.04
C ASP A 248 -36.28 21.71 -13.25
N ILE A 249 -35.93 22.74 -12.45
CA ILE A 249 -36.66 24.02 -12.40
C ILE A 249 -35.87 25.19 -12.99
N ARG A 250 -34.59 25.00 -13.32
CA ARG A 250 -33.66 26.08 -13.72
C ARG A 250 -34.18 26.92 -14.88
N ASP A 251 -34.73 26.26 -15.89
CA ASP A 251 -35.22 26.91 -17.12
C ASP A 251 -36.60 27.57 -16.94
N ASN A 252 -37.33 27.21 -15.88
CA ASN A 252 -38.65 27.73 -15.53
C ASN A 252 -38.60 28.92 -14.57
N ARG A 253 -37.42 29.52 -14.36
CA ARG A 253 -37.24 30.64 -13.41
C ARG A 253 -38.11 31.86 -13.73
N ALA A 254 -38.46 32.07 -15.00
CA ALA A 254 -39.34 33.15 -15.43
C ALA A 254 -40.83 32.88 -15.14
N ASP A 255 -41.22 31.61 -14.99
CA ASP A 255 -42.59 31.18 -14.71
C ASP A 255 -42.72 30.66 -13.27
N GLY A 256 -42.52 31.56 -12.31
CA GLY A 256 -42.51 31.25 -10.88
C GLY A 256 -43.87 30.83 -10.29
N GLU A 257 -44.94 30.84 -11.09
CA GLU A 257 -46.28 30.36 -10.71
C GLU A 257 -46.51 28.88 -11.05
N LEU A 258 -45.64 28.28 -11.86
CA LEU A 258 -45.67 26.84 -12.12
C LEU A 258 -45.60 26.06 -10.79
N LEU A 259 -46.42 25.02 -10.67
CA LEU A 259 -46.51 24.24 -9.43
C LEU A 259 -45.42 23.15 -9.40
N VAL A 260 -44.98 22.80 -8.21
CA VAL A 260 -43.96 21.75 -7.99
C VAL A 260 -44.37 20.43 -8.64
N LYS A 261 -45.65 20.04 -8.55
CA LYS A 261 -46.14 18.78 -9.16
C LYS A 261 -45.91 18.71 -10.68
N ASP A 262 -45.84 19.86 -11.36
CA ASP A 262 -45.74 19.95 -12.81
C ASP A 262 -44.27 19.99 -13.29
N ALA A 263 -43.32 20.23 -12.37
CA ALA A 263 -41.89 20.26 -12.67
C ALA A 263 -41.08 19.16 -11.94
N MET A 264 -41.61 18.56 -10.88
CA MET A 264 -40.91 17.53 -10.11
C MET A 264 -40.72 16.24 -10.91
N SER A 265 -39.67 15.50 -10.58
CA SER A 265 -39.52 14.10 -10.99
C SER A 265 -40.36 13.19 -10.11
N SER A 266 -41.40 12.57 -10.68
CA SER A 266 -42.25 11.60 -9.96
C SER A 266 -41.65 10.19 -9.88
N ARG A 267 -40.69 9.87 -10.76
CA ARG A 267 -39.94 8.60 -10.72
C ARG A 267 -38.70 8.79 -9.85
N VAL A 268 -38.84 8.50 -8.58
CA VAL A 268 -37.81 8.74 -7.57
C VAL A 268 -37.01 7.46 -7.34
N PHE A 269 -35.70 7.53 -7.54
CA PHE A 269 -34.79 6.48 -7.09
C PHE A 269 -34.54 6.65 -5.59
N THR A 270 -34.69 5.56 -4.83
CA THR A 270 -34.55 5.56 -3.38
C THR A 270 -33.55 4.50 -2.92
N VAL A 271 -33.06 4.66 -1.70
CA VAL A 271 -32.21 3.66 -1.02
C VAL A 271 -32.77 3.34 0.36
N HIS A 272 -32.29 2.26 0.95
CA HIS A 272 -32.68 1.84 2.30
C HIS A 272 -31.55 2.11 3.30
N HIS A 273 -31.89 2.12 4.58
CA HIS A 273 -30.94 2.34 5.68
C HIS A 273 -29.75 1.35 5.64
N ALA A 274 -30.03 0.09 5.30
CA ALA A 274 -29.05 -0.98 5.24
C ALA A 274 -28.24 -1.03 3.92
N CYS A 275 -28.57 -0.20 2.93
CA CYS A 275 -27.73 -0.09 1.74
C CYS A 275 -26.36 0.46 2.11
N THR A 276 -25.34 0.09 1.36
CA THR A 276 -23.99 0.65 1.52
C THR A 276 -23.88 1.98 0.78
N LEU A 277 -22.92 2.82 1.16
CA LEU A 277 -22.64 4.05 0.41
C LEU A 277 -22.13 3.76 -1.01
N HIS A 278 -21.51 2.59 -1.22
CA HIS A 278 -21.10 2.15 -2.56
C HIS A 278 -22.32 1.91 -3.46
N GLU A 279 -23.35 1.21 -2.97
CA GLU A 279 -24.60 0.99 -3.72
C GLU A 279 -25.30 2.31 -4.03
N ALA A 280 -25.40 3.19 -3.04
CA ALA A 280 -26.00 4.51 -3.22
C ALA A 280 -25.24 5.37 -4.25
N LEU A 281 -23.90 5.37 -4.20
CA LEU A 281 -23.08 6.11 -5.16
C LEU A 281 -23.21 5.53 -6.58
N ASN A 282 -23.27 4.21 -6.72
CA ASN A 282 -23.48 3.57 -8.03
C ASN A 282 -24.84 3.99 -8.62
N LEU A 283 -25.91 3.97 -7.81
CA LEU A 283 -27.24 4.43 -8.24
C LEU A 283 -27.21 5.90 -8.70
N MET A 284 -26.47 6.75 -7.98
CA MET A 284 -26.27 8.16 -8.34
C MET A 284 -25.54 8.33 -9.68
N VAL A 285 -24.49 7.55 -9.93
CA VAL A 285 -23.70 7.66 -11.16
C VAL A 285 -24.44 7.05 -12.34
N GLU A 286 -25.08 5.90 -12.17
CA GLU A 286 -25.81 5.18 -13.22
C GLU A 286 -26.99 5.97 -13.76
N HIS A 287 -27.71 6.68 -12.88
CA HIS A 287 -28.88 7.47 -13.25
C HIS A 287 -28.60 8.98 -13.37
N ASP A 288 -27.33 9.41 -13.28
CA ASP A 288 -26.91 10.82 -13.30
C ASP A 288 -27.69 11.71 -12.33
N ILE A 289 -27.84 11.24 -11.09
CA ILE A 289 -28.52 11.95 -10.00
C ILE A 289 -27.56 12.25 -8.85
N HIS A 290 -27.94 13.21 -8.00
CA HIS A 290 -27.10 13.71 -6.91
C HIS A 290 -27.69 13.51 -5.51
N HIS A 291 -28.96 13.09 -5.44
CA HIS A 291 -29.75 13.05 -4.23
C HIS A 291 -30.60 11.78 -4.21
N LEU A 292 -30.66 11.12 -3.05
CA LEU A 292 -31.43 9.90 -2.85
C LEU A 292 -32.26 10.02 -1.56
N PRO A 293 -33.59 9.98 -1.66
CA PRO A 293 -34.45 9.73 -0.52
C PRO A 293 -34.14 8.35 0.08
N VAL A 294 -34.03 8.31 1.41
CA VAL A 294 -33.90 7.09 2.17
C VAL A 294 -35.27 6.71 2.71
N VAL A 295 -35.70 5.49 2.41
CA VAL A 295 -37.04 4.98 2.74
C VAL A 295 -36.93 3.61 3.43
N PRO A 296 -37.87 3.26 4.33
CA PRO A 296 -37.96 1.91 4.87
C PRO A 296 -38.17 0.87 3.76
N VAL A 297 -37.69 -0.36 3.99
CA VAL A 297 -37.87 -1.47 3.03
C VAL A 297 -39.34 -1.81 2.85
N ASP A 298 -40.11 -1.76 3.94
CA ASP A 298 -41.52 -2.16 3.96
C ASP A 298 -42.47 -1.08 3.41
N ASP A 299 -42.01 0.17 3.29
CA ASP A 299 -42.85 1.28 2.84
C ASP A 299 -42.05 2.35 2.06
N PRO A 300 -41.97 2.25 0.72
CA PRO A 300 -41.21 3.17 -0.11
C PRO A 300 -41.83 4.58 -0.20
N GLY A 301 -43.07 4.76 0.27
CA GLY A 301 -43.71 6.07 0.32
C GLY A 301 -43.41 6.83 1.60
N LEU A 302 -42.75 6.24 2.59
CA LEU A 302 -42.35 6.95 3.81
C LEU A 302 -40.92 7.49 3.69
N LEU A 303 -40.74 8.80 3.76
CA LEU A 303 -39.42 9.42 3.81
C LEU A 303 -38.82 9.26 5.22
N SER A 304 -37.67 8.60 5.32
CA SER A 304 -36.94 8.37 6.57
C SER A 304 -35.61 9.14 6.66
N GLY A 305 -35.00 9.42 5.50
CA GLY A 305 -33.74 10.14 5.42
C GLY A 305 -33.52 10.74 4.03
N PHE A 306 -32.41 11.46 3.89
CA PHE A 306 -31.97 12.00 2.60
C PHE A 306 -30.45 11.91 2.50
N LEU A 307 -29.95 11.39 1.39
CA LEU A 307 -28.52 11.19 1.16
C LEU A 307 -28.07 11.98 -0.07
N THR A 308 -26.99 12.75 0.08
CA THR A 308 -26.38 13.49 -1.03
C THR A 308 -24.99 12.97 -1.37
N ARG A 309 -24.51 13.26 -2.58
CA ARG A 309 -23.12 12.97 -2.97
C ARG A 309 -22.09 13.60 -2.02
N THR A 310 -22.42 14.76 -1.45
CA THR A 310 -21.58 15.46 -0.45
C THR A 310 -21.49 14.68 0.85
N ASP A 311 -22.58 14.06 1.30
CA ASP A 311 -22.59 13.27 2.54
C ASP A 311 -21.76 12.00 2.40
N ILE A 312 -21.86 11.33 1.24
CA ILE A 312 -21.00 10.19 0.89
C ILE A 312 -19.52 10.59 0.96
N MET A 313 -19.17 11.73 0.36
CA MET A 313 -17.77 12.21 0.35
C MET A 313 -17.28 12.58 1.75
N LYS A 314 -18.11 13.24 2.57
CA LYS A 314 -17.78 13.54 3.97
C LYS A 314 -17.56 12.26 4.78
N ALA A 315 -18.40 11.25 4.60
CA ALA A 315 -18.26 9.95 5.27
C ALA A 315 -16.95 9.25 4.86
N TYR A 316 -16.64 9.23 3.56
CA TYR A 316 -15.39 8.68 3.03
C TYR A 316 -14.14 9.36 3.62
N VAL A 317 -14.07 10.69 3.60
CA VAL A 317 -12.93 11.46 4.15
C VAL A 317 -12.80 11.22 5.66
N ARG A 318 -13.92 11.17 6.38
CA ARG A 318 -13.92 10.88 7.82
C ARG A 318 -13.35 9.49 8.10
N ARG A 319 -13.76 8.46 7.35
CA ARG A 319 -13.31 7.08 7.54
C ARG A 319 -11.83 6.88 7.17
N THR A 320 -11.40 7.42 6.03
CA THR A 320 -9.99 7.36 5.60
C THR A 320 -9.04 8.06 6.57
N SER A 321 -9.44 9.19 7.16
CA SER A 321 -8.64 9.90 8.16
C SER A 321 -8.45 9.16 9.48
N GLN A 322 -9.34 8.22 9.79
CA GLN A 322 -9.28 7.38 11.00
C GLN A 322 -8.42 6.12 10.77
N SER A 323 -8.49 5.51 9.58
CA SER A 323 -7.70 4.32 9.23
C SER A 323 -6.23 4.66 8.93
N ALA A 324 -5.97 5.78 8.26
CA ALA A 324 -4.62 6.28 8.06
C ALA A 324 -4.20 7.09 9.30
N GLY A 325 -3.50 6.45 10.25
CA GLY A 325 -2.96 7.12 11.43
C GLY A 325 -2.29 8.45 11.10
N ARG A 326 -3.03 9.55 11.30
CA ARG A 326 -2.58 10.94 11.37
C ARG A 326 -1.43 11.32 10.42
N ARG A 327 -1.52 11.00 9.13
CA ARG A 327 -0.54 11.46 8.13
C ARG A 327 -1.12 11.59 6.72
N TYR A 328 -2.23 12.32 6.60
CA TYR A 328 -2.47 13.03 5.35
C TYR A 328 -1.62 14.29 5.34
N ASN A 329 -0.49 14.25 4.62
CA ASN A 329 0.05 15.46 4.05
C ASN A 329 -1.08 16.01 3.18
N ALA A 330 -1.64 17.15 3.56
CA ALA A 330 -2.34 17.97 2.59
C ALA A 330 -1.41 18.03 1.37
N GLY A 331 -1.93 17.76 0.17
CA GLY A 331 -1.19 18.07 -1.04
C GLY A 331 -0.74 19.54 -1.03
N SER A 332 -0.04 20.00 -2.05
CA SER A 332 0.31 21.42 -2.18
C SER A 332 -0.95 22.30 -2.27
N VAL A 333 -1.59 22.59 -1.13
CA VAL A 333 -2.76 23.44 -1.00
C VAL A 333 -2.24 24.85 -0.90
N THR A 334 -2.45 25.62 -1.96
CA THR A 334 -2.17 27.05 -1.95
C THR A 334 -3.47 27.77 -1.64
N LEU A 335 -3.57 28.35 -0.44
CA LEU A 335 -4.68 29.22 -0.08
C LEU A 335 -4.47 30.57 -0.77
N ILE A 336 -5.36 30.94 -1.68
CA ILE A 336 -5.37 32.28 -2.27
C ILE A 336 -6.29 33.16 -1.42
N GLU A 337 -5.69 34.09 -0.68
CA GLU A 337 -6.43 35.07 0.11
C GLU A 337 -6.85 36.28 -0.74
N PRO A 338 -8.09 36.77 -0.62
CA PRO A 338 -8.52 37.97 -1.34
C PRO A 338 -7.68 39.18 -0.91
N GLY A 339 -7.02 39.82 -1.89
CA GLY A 339 -6.17 41.01 -1.68
C GLY A 339 -4.66 40.77 -1.82
N ARG A 340 -4.20 39.50 -1.90
CA ARG A 340 -2.83 39.19 -2.31
C ARG A 340 -2.79 39.08 -3.83
N ALA A 341 -2.43 40.18 -4.50
CA ALA A 341 -1.97 40.11 -5.89
C ALA A 341 -0.87 39.05 -5.98
N ALA A 342 -0.84 38.27 -7.07
CA ALA A 342 0.17 37.25 -7.34
C ALA A 342 1.58 37.88 -7.33
N GLY A 343 2.15 37.98 -6.14
CA GLY A 343 3.49 38.50 -5.90
C GLY A 343 4.49 37.40 -6.24
N LYS A 344 5.43 37.74 -7.12
CA LYS A 344 6.57 36.93 -7.54
C LYS A 344 7.05 35.97 -6.45
N ASP A 345 6.95 34.69 -6.76
CA ASP A 345 7.64 33.60 -6.07
C ASP A 345 9.14 33.93 -5.97
N PRO A 346 9.70 34.13 -4.76
CA PRO A 346 11.12 34.45 -4.59
C PRO A 346 12.04 33.27 -4.92
N ASP A 347 11.53 32.04 -5.06
CA ASP A 347 12.35 30.83 -5.12
C ASP A 347 12.45 30.17 -6.50
N ARG A 348 11.95 30.82 -7.56
CA ARG A 348 12.22 30.38 -8.93
C ARG A 348 13.58 30.90 -9.41
N LYS A 349 14.68 30.35 -8.86
CA LYS A 349 16.01 30.46 -9.47
C LYS A 349 15.95 29.82 -10.87
N GLY A 350 16.10 30.68 -11.88
CA GLY A 350 16.13 30.29 -13.28
C GLY A 350 17.25 29.31 -13.58
N THR A 351 16.89 28.18 -14.17
CA THR A 351 17.71 27.53 -15.19
C THR A 351 17.56 28.34 -16.48
N THR A 352 18.57 29.14 -16.79
CA THR A 352 18.85 29.60 -18.14
C THR A 352 20.26 29.15 -18.48
N ASP A 353 20.38 28.64 -19.69
CA ASP A 353 21.57 28.08 -20.34
C ASP A 353 22.82 28.96 -20.21
N ASP A 354 23.94 28.30 -19.93
CA ASP A 354 25.24 28.40 -20.65
C ASP A 354 26.16 27.23 -20.23
#